data_AF-A0A4Y8K930-F1
#
_entry.id   AF-A0A4Y8K930-F1
#
_cell.length_a   1.000
_cell.length_b   1.000
_cell.length_c   1.000
_cell.angle_alpha   90.00
_cell.angle_beta   90.00
_cell.angle_gamma   90.00
#
_symmetry.space_group_name_H-M   'P 1'
#
loop_
_entity.id
_entity.type
_entity.pdbx_description
1 polymer ?
#
loop_
_entity_poly.entity_id
_entity_poly.type
_entity_poly.pdbx_seq_one_letter_code
_entity_poly.pdbx_strand_id
1 'polypeptide(L)'
;MNSTRKETLRPAGVFPGTGILLALDVDGVLNTIDIDQWERNRRSGQTLQKAMPPVADGFTRRHVRTAHGDKYWVDIDPKVIDALDAFITSNNIELGWLTTWGPNVRAFIEQALNGMLSGGFVLTKKPSRSRGAVPAEWKRAALRARLESTGQPWIWVDDEEIAIGRTSLNFSDDPIFAVPHLMFEPAPTVGLTVDDVAAMERFAASLCVNVGKPGLGNGEVCRFGATSTEIQALLGERLPAFHVWRRELTMGVCPEHGPVVYRSDLERFLAGRPVLD
;
A
#
# COMPACT_ATOMS: atom_id res chain seq x y z
N MET A 1 17.21 -26.35 16.06
CA MET A 1 17.52 -25.22 15.16
C MET A 1 17.34 -23.94 15.97
N ASN A 2 18.43 -23.22 16.26
CA ASN A 2 18.38 -21.93 16.94
C ASN A 2 17.72 -20.91 16.00
N SER A 3 16.40 -20.78 16.11
CA SER A 3 15.67 -19.63 15.58
C SER A 3 16.16 -18.42 16.37
N THR A 4 17.13 -17.69 15.83
CA THR A 4 17.43 -16.32 16.26
C THR A 4 16.10 -15.58 16.25
N ARG A 5 15.58 -15.28 17.43
CA ARG A 5 14.28 -14.62 17.62
C ARG A 5 14.29 -13.35 16.79
N LYS A 6 13.56 -13.33 15.66
CA LYS A 6 13.46 -12.17 14.79
C LYS A 6 12.88 -11.04 15.64
N GLU A 7 13.59 -9.92 15.73
CA GLU A 7 13.10 -8.77 16.47
C GLU A 7 11.76 -8.31 15.86
N THR A 8 10.69 -8.32 16.66
CA THR A 8 9.33 -8.06 16.17
C THR A 8 9.16 -6.67 15.57
N LEU A 9 9.67 -5.66 16.28
CA LEU A 9 9.69 -4.27 15.83
C LEU A 9 11.11 -3.73 16.00
N ARG A 10 11.63 -3.12 14.94
CA ARG A 10 12.95 -2.51 14.90
C ARG A 10 12.84 -0.98 14.95
N PRO A 11 13.89 -0.26 15.36
CA PRO A 11 13.90 1.21 15.33
C PRO A 11 13.81 1.75 13.90
N ALA A 12 13.03 2.81 13.65
CA ALA A 12 12.83 3.37 12.30
C ALA A 12 14.15 3.78 11.60
N GLY A 13 15.17 4.20 12.35
CA GLY A 13 16.46 4.63 11.81
C GLY A 13 17.30 3.51 11.16
N VAL A 14 16.92 2.24 11.33
CA VAL A 14 17.63 1.12 10.66
C VAL A 14 17.12 0.85 9.24
N PHE A 15 16.06 1.55 8.82
CA PHE A 15 15.46 1.43 7.49
C PHE A 15 15.94 2.61 6.64
N PRO A 16 16.84 2.39 5.67
CA PRO A 16 17.49 3.46 4.93
C PRO A 16 16.59 4.14 3.90
N GLY A 17 15.43 3.57 3.59
CA GLY A 17 14.57 4.10 2.53
C GLY A 17 14.92 3.55 1.14
N THR A 18 15.56 2.38 1.07
CA THR A 18 16.05 1.81 -0.21
C THR A 18 15.08 0.80 -0.83
N GLY A 19 14.02 0.44 -0.10
CA GLY A 19 13.01 -0.52 -0.51
C GLY A 19 11.70 0.13 -0.92
N ILE A 20 10.65 -0.67 -1.01
CA ILE A 20 9.28 -0.16 -1.10
C ILE A 20 8.75 -0.01 0.33
N LEU A 21 8.28 1.18 0.70
CA LEU A 21 7.57 1.36 1.96
C LEU A 21 6.21 0.67 1.89
N LEU A 22 5.92 -0.26 2.78
CA LEU A 22 4.55 -0.72 3.01
C LEU A 22 4.03 -0.07 4.30
N ALA A 23 3.25 1.00 4.16
CA ALA A 23 2.55 1.65 5.26
C ALA A 23 1.22 0.96 5.53
N LEU A 24 1.11 0.27 6.67
CA LEU A 24 0.04 -0.69 6.93
C LEU A 24 -0.71 -0.35 8.23
N ASP A 25 -2.03 -0.18 8.14
CA ASP A 25 -2.92 -0.18 9.31
C ASP A 25 -3.30 -1.61 9.74
N VAL A 26 -3.88 -1.74 10.94
CA VAL A 26 -4.36 -2.99 11.54
C VAL A 26 -5.88 -3.06 11.46
N ASP A 27 -6.60 -2.10 12.06
CA ASP A 27 -8.05 -2.14 12.14
C ASP A 27 -8.66 -1.84 10.76
N GLY A 28 -9.71 -2.57 10.37
CA GLY A 28 -10.33 -2.48 9.04
C GLY A 28 -9.46 -2.99 7.88
N VAL A 29 -8.18 -3.28 8.13
CA VAL A 29 -7.23 -3.79 7.13
C VAL A 29 -6.86 -5.25 7.39
N LEU A 30 -6.22 -5.55 8.51
CA LEU A 30 -5.85 -6.91 8.91
C LEU A 30 -6.81 -7.49 9.96
N ASN A 31 -7.38 -6.62 10.78
CA ASN A 31 -8.39 -6.93 11.78
C ASN A 31 -9.75 -6.42 11.31
N THR A 32 -10.65 -7.34 10.95
CA THR A 32 -11.96 -7.00 10.34
C THR A 32 -13.12 -7.04 11.33
N ILE A 33 -12.83 -7.11 12.63
CA ILE A 33 -13.89 -7.14 13.63
C ILE A 33 -14.72 -5.85 13.55
N ASP A 34 -16.03 -5.99 13.31
CA ASP A 34 -16.95 -4.86 13.25
C ASP A 34 -17.20 -4.32 14.68
N ILE A 35 -16.31 -3.42 15.11
CA ILE A 35 -16.34 -2.79 16.43
C ILE A 35 -17.63 -2.00 16.63
N ASP A 36 -18.14 -1.35 15.58
CA ASP A 36 -19.37 -0.57 15.66
C ASP A 36 -20.59 -1.45 15.89
N GLN A 37 -20.70 -2.56 15.17
CA GLN A 37 -21.74 -3.55 15.40
C GLN A 37 -21.63 -4.15 16.80
N TRP A 38 -20.41 -4.44 17.25
CA TRP A 38 -20.17 -4.93 18.60
C TRP A 38 -20.59 -3.92 19.68
N GLU A 39 -20.26 -2.64 19.50
CA GLU A 39 -20.69 -1.57 20.41
C GLU A 39 -22.20 -1.38 20.42
N ARG A 40 -22.86 -1.42 19.26
CA ARG A 40 -24.33 -1.36 19.15
C ARG A 40 -24.98 -2.51 19.92
N ASN A 41 -24.48 -3.73 19.74
CA ASN A 41 -24.96 -4.91 20.44
C ASN A 41 -24.74 -4.82 21.96
N ARG A 42 -23.61 -4.24 22.40
CA ARG A 42 -23.35 -4.00 23.83
C ARG A 42 -24.32 -2.98 24.43
N ARG A 43 -24.63 -1.90 23.69
CA ARG A 43 -25.56 -0.85 24.14
C ARG A 43 -27.00 -1.36 24.26
N SER A 44 -27.38 -2.43 23.54
CA SER A 44 -28.69 -3.08 23.68
C SER A 44 -28.76 -4.10 24.83
N GLY A 45 -27.75 -4.15 25.70
CA GLY A 45 -27.77 -4.98 26.92
C GLY A 45 -27.28 -6.41 26.72
N GLN A 46 -26.73 -6.76 25.56
CA GLN A 46 -26.14 -8.08 25.35
C GLN A 46 -24.83 -8.23 26.13
N THR A 47 -24.62 -9.42 26.70
CA THR A 47 -23.33 -9.80 27.28
C THR A 47 -22.22 -9.74 26.22
N LEU A 48 -20.99 -9.43 26.62
CA LEU A 48 -19.85 -9.23 25.71
C LEU A 48 -19.66 -10.37 24.69
N GLN A 49 -19.87 -11.63 25.11
CA GLN A 49 -19.80 -12.81 24.24
C GLN A 49 -20.97 -12.94 23.25
N LYS A 50 -22.18 -12.51 23.64
CA LYS A 50 -23.35 -12.52 22.75
C LYS A 50 -23.32 -11.36 21.75
N ALA A 51 -22.69 -10.26 22.14
CA ALA A 51 -22.56 -9.07 21.32
C ALA A 51 -21.54 -9.23 20.18
N MET A 52 -20.59 -10.17 20.31
CA MET A 52 -19.55 -10.39 19.32
C MET A 52 -20.14 -10.91 18.02
N PRO A 53 -19.82 -10.30 16.87
CA PRO A 53 -20.27 -10.81 15.58
C PRO A 53 -19.71 -12.21 15.32
N PRO A 54 -20.38 -13.05 14.50
CA PRO A 54 -19.80 -14.30 14.04
C PRO A 54 -18.50 -14.01 13.29
N VAL A 55 -17.55 -14.93 13.39
CA VAL A 55 -16.30 -14.86 12.63
C VAL A 55 -16.65 -15.16 11.17
N ALA A 56 -16.16 -14.33 10.25
CA ALA A 56 -16.35 -14.55 8.81
C ALA A 56 -15.72 -15.88 8.37
N ASP A 57 -16.28 -16.51 7.33
CA ASP A 57 -15.77 -17.79 6.83
C ASP A 57 -14.29 -17.66 6.40
N GLY A 58 -13.47 -18.58 6.90
CA GLY A 58 -12.02 -18.57 6.66
C GLY A 58 -11.21 -17.69 7.62
N PHE A 59 -11.86 -16.82 8.40
CA PHE A 59 -11.17 -15.99 9.38
C PHE A 59 -10.92 -16.77 10.69
N THR A 60 -9.89 -16.35 11.41
CA THR A 60 -9.56 -16.88 12.73
C THR A 60 -9.62 -15.76 13.76
N ARG A 61 -10.43 -15.98 14.81
CA ARG A 61 -10.51 -15.07 15.95
C ARG A 61 -9.38 -15.31 16.95
N ARG A 62 -8.70 -14.23 17.35
CA ARG A 62 -7.64 -14.24 18.36
C ARG A 62 -7.91 -13.20 19.44
N HIS A 63 -7.33 -13.42 20.61
CA HIS A 63 -7.43 -12.50 21.74
C HIS A 63 -6.05 -11.95 22.05
N VAL A 64 -5.86 -10.66 21.85
CA VAL A 64 -4.58 -9.96 22.00
C VAL A 64 -4.60 -9.16 23.29
N ARG A 65 -3.53 -9.28 24.06
CA ARG A 65 -3.30 -8.46 25.25
C ARG A 65 -2.10 -7.54 25.03
N THR A 66 -2.30 -6.22 25.15
CA THR A 66 -1.22 -5.24 25.02
C THR A 66 -0.31 -5.22 26.25
N ALA A 67 0.83 -4.54 26.14
CA ALA A 67 1.77 -4.39 27.26
C ALA A 67 1.13 -3.67 28.47
N HIS A 68 0.13 -2.82 28.23
CA HIS A 68 -0.60 -2.11 29.28
C HIS A 68 -1.78 -2.92 29.86
N GLY A 69 -2.01 -4.14 29.36
CA GLY A 69 -3.02 -5.06 29.88
C GLY A 69 -4.39 -4.96 29.20
N ASP A 70 -4.56 -4.02 28.27
CA ASP A 70 -5.77 -3.90 27.44
C ASP A 70 -5.95 -5.16 26.59
N LYS A 71 -7.20 -5.53 26.35
CA LYS A 71 -7.59 -6.78 25.71
C LYS A 71 -8.44 -6.50 24.48
N TYR A 72 -8.06 -7.09 23.36
CA TYR A 72 -8.72 -6.91 22.07
C TYR A 72 -9.02 -8.27 21.46
N TRP A 73 -10.22 -8.41 20.90
CA TRP A 73 -10.53 -9.48 19.97
C TRP A 73 -10.19 -9.01 18.58
N VAL A 74 -9.56 -9.87 17.79
CA VAL A 74 -9.22 -9.59 16.39
C VAL A 74 -9.63 -10.77 15.53
N ASP A 75 -10.13 -10.47 14.33
CA ASP A 75 -10.45 -11.46 13.30
C ASP A 75 -9.49 -11.25 12.13
N ILE A 76 -8.73 -12.30 11.80
CA ILE A 76 -7.70 -12.26 10.75
C ILE A 76 -8.00 -13.32 9.68
N ASP A 77 -7.75 -13.02 8.41
CA ASP A 77 -7.68 -14.04 7.36
C ASP A 77 -6.24 -14.61 7.31
N PRO A 78 -6.00 -15.86 7.72
CA PRO A 78 -4.66 -16.44 7.72
C PRO A 78 -4.02 -16.46 6.33
N LYS A 79 -4.79 -16.60 5.25
CA LYS A 79 -4.26 -16.63 3.88
C LYS A 79 -3.68 -15.29 3.47
N VAL A 80 -4.29 -14.20 3.92
CA VAL A 80 -3.80 -12.83 3.67
C VAL A 80 -2.52 -12.60 4.45
N ILE A 81 -2.44 -13.07 5.70
CA ILE A 81 -1.21 -12.97 6.51
C ILE A 81 -0.08 -13.77 5.87
N ASP A 82 -0.34 -14.99 5.41
CA ASP A 82 0.64 -15.82 4.70
C ASP A 82 1.14 -15.15 3.42
N ALA A 83 0.23 -14.65 2.59
CA ALA A 83 0.57 -13.96 1.35
C ALA A 83 1.39 -12.68 1.61
N LEU A 84 1.01 -11.90 2.63
CA LEU A 84 1.68 -10.64 2.94
C LEU A 84 3.09 -10.87 3.53
N ASP A 85 3.26 -11.90 4.38
CA ASP A 85 4.59 -12.25 4.91
C ASP A 85 5.51 -12.76 3.79
N ALA A 86 4.97 -13.57 2.86
CA ALA A 86 5.68 -14.01 1.66
C ALA A 86 6.09 -12.80 0.78
N PHE A 87 5.17 -11.85 0.55
CA PHE A 87 5.45 -10.63 -0.20
C PHE A 87 6.59 -9.82 0.44
N ILE A 88 6.52 -9.58 1.75
CA ILE A 88 7.53 -8.81 2.50
C ILE A 88 8.89 -9.50 2.52
N THR A 89 8.92 -10.83 2.66
CA THR A 89 10.17 -11.58 2.76
C THR A 89 10.84 -11.80 1.40
N SER A 90 10.05 -11.89 0.33
CA SER A 90 10.55 -12.16 -1.03
C SER A 90 10.93 -10.90 -1.79
N ASN A 91 10.47 -9.73 -1.34
CA ASN A 91 10.73 -8.44 -1.98
C ASN A 91 11.49 -7.51 -1.03
N ASN A 92 12.11 -6.45 -1.59
CA ASN A 92 12.79 -5.44 -0.79
C ASN A 92 11.76 -4.47 -0.15
N ILE A 93 10.98 -4.96 0.82
CA ILE A 93 9.90 -4.21 1.48
C ILE A 93 10.37 -3.70 2.85
N GLU A 94 10.15 -2.41 3.09
CA GLU A 94 10.25 -1.80 4.42
C GLU A 94 8.86 -1.71 5.04
N LEU A 95 8.52 -2.61 5.96
CA LEU A 95 7.22 -2.60 6.65
C LEU A 95 7.14 -1.49 7.71
N GLY A 96 6.31 -0.49 7.45
CA GLY A 96 5.98 0.59 8.37
C GLY A 96 4.55 0.45 8.92
N TRP A 97 4.42 0.13 10.20
CA TRP A 97 3.13 0.12 10.89
C TRP A 97 2.63 1.56 11.08
N LEU A 98 1.54 1.91 10.40
CA LEU A 98 0.91 3.22 10.45
C LEU A 98 -0.50 3.06 11.01
N THR A 99 -0.55 2.68 12.29
CA THR A 99 -1.77 2.22 12.94
C THR A 99 -2.04 2.93 14.26
N THR A 100 -3.31 2.95 14.67
CA THR A 100 -3.72 3.47 15.98
C THR A 100 -3.13 2.68 17.16
N TRP A 101 -2.69 1.44 16.92
CA TRP A 101 -2.04 0.58 17.92
C TRP A 101 -0.66 1.11 18.33
N GLY A 102 0.02 1.87 17.46
CA GLY A 102 1.40 2.34 17.70
C GLY A 102 2.33 1.19 18.13
N PRO A 103 3.16 1.36 19.18
CA PRO A 103 4.03 0.29 19.68
C PRO A 103 3.31 -0.98 20.16
N ASN A 104 2.01 -0.92 20.48
CA ASN A 104 1.24 -2.09 20.88
C ASN A 104 1.00 -3.07 19.73
N VAL A 105 1.25 -2.68 18.48
CA VAL A 105 1.21 -3.60 17.34
C VAL A 105 2.16 -4.80 17.51
N ARG A 106 3.21 -4.65 18.35
CA ARG A 106 4.04 -5.79 18.78
C ARG A 106 3.21 -6.95 19.33
N ALA A 107 2.25 -6.65 20.21
CA ALA A 107 1.41 -7.67 20.82
C ALA A 107 0.50 -8.34 19.79
N PHE A 108 -0.02 -7.56 18.82
CA PHE A 108 -0.79 -8.10 17.70
C PHE A 108 0.04 -9.07 16.86
N ILE A 109 1.26 -8.68 16.48
CA ILE A 109 2.18 -9.54 15.72
C ILE A 109 2.49 -10.83 16.48
N GLU A 110 2.89 -10.72 17.75
CA GLU A 110 3.34 -11.87 18.54
C GLU A 110 2.18 -12.83 18.88
N GLN A 111 0.98 -12.33 19.14
CA GLN A 111 -0.13 -13.13 19.67
C GLN A 111 -1.19 -13.50 18.63
N ALA A 112 -1.47 -12.61 17.67
CA ALA A 112 -2.45 -12.88 16.61
C ALA A 112 -1.79 -13.50 15.37
N LEU A 113 -0.62 -12.99 14.98
CA LEU A 113 0.07 -13.39 13.74
C LEU A 113 1.17 -14.44 13.96
N ASN A 114 1.33 -14.95 15.18
CA ASN A 114 2.38 -15.91 15.56
C ASN A 114 3.81 -15.46 15.16
N GLY A 115 4.07 -14.15 15.16
CA GLY A 115 5.35 -13.57 14.77
C GLY A 115 5.53 -13.31 13.27
N MET A 116 4.57 -13.64 12.42
CA MET A 116 4.59 -13.23 11.01
C MET A 116 4.49 -11.70 10.89
N LEU A 117 5.02 -11.13 9.82
CA LEU A 117 5.15 -9.68 9.64
C LEU A 117 6.09 -9.01 10.68
N SER A 118 6.93 -9.80 11.36
CA SER A 118 7.99 -9.27 12.24
C SER A 118 9.11 -8.61 11.44
N GLY A 119 9.75 -7.62 12.07
CA GLY A 119 10.93 -6.95 11.55
C GLY A 119 10.65 -5.60 10.90
N GLY A 120 9.41 -5.12 10.96
CA GLY A 120 9.03 -3.75 10.58
C GLY A 120 9.28 -2.72 11.69
N PHE A 121 8.76 -1.51 11.51
CA PHE A 121 8.87 -0.41 12.48
C PHE A 121 7.55 0.34 12.61
N VAL A 122 7.36 1.06 13.71
CA VAL A 122 6.22 1.98 13.85
C VAL A 122 6.58 3.27 13.13
N LEU A 123 5.82 3.62 12.09
CA LEU A 123 6.08 4.78 11.24
C LEU A 123 5.88 6.08 12.03
N THR A 124 4.76 6.17 12.76
CA THR A 124 4.56 7.19 13.79
C THR A 124 3.58 6.69 14.84
N LYS A 125 3.62 7.28 16.04
CA LYS A 125 2.62 7.04 17.07
C LYS A 125 1.41 7.94 16.83
N LYS A 126 0.20 7.41 17.02
CA LYS A 126 -1.03 8.21 17.07
C LYS A 126 -0.83 9.40 18.03
N PRO A 127 -0.97 10.65 17.56
CA PRO A 127 -0.73 11.82 18.40
C PRO A 127 -1.79 11.93 19.49
N SER A 128 -1.45 12.65 20.55
CA SER A 128 -2.41 12.99 21.60
C SER A 128 -3.58 13.78 21.03
N ARG A 129 -4.77 13.58 21.61
CA ARG A 129 -5.95 14.36 21.24
C ARG A 129 -5.73 15.84 21.54
N SER A 130 -6.01 16.70 20.57
CA SER A 130 -6.12 18.14 20.74
C SER A 130 -7.59 18.52 20.69
N ARG A 131 -8.10 19.22 21.72
CA ARG A 131 -9.52 19.58 21.84
C ARG A 131 -10.49 18.39 21.66
N GLY A 132 -10.10 17.22 22.16
CA GLY A 132 -10.91 16.00 22.12
C GLY A 132 -10.80 15.18 20.83
N ALA A 133 -10.13 15.67 19.79
CA ALA A 133 -9.95 14.97 18.52
C ALA A 133 -8.47 14.69 18.21
N VAL A 134 -8.21 13.60 17.50
CA VAL A 134 -6.90 13.39 16.86
C VAL A 134 -6.89 14.16 15.55
N PRO A 135 -5.81 14.87 15.19
CA PRO A 135 -5.73 15.53 13.87
C PRO A 135 -5.98 14.51 12.78
N ALA A 136 -6.97 14.74 11.90
CA ALA A 136 -7.37 13.77 10.89
C ALA A 136 -6.17 13.35 10.00
N GLU A 137 -5.34 14.31 9.57
CA GLU A 137 -4.29 14.01 8.60
C GLU A 137 -3.01 13.37 9.16
N TRP A 138 -3.00 12.92 10.43
CA TRP A 138 -1.76 12.52 11.11
C TRP A 138 -1.05 11.34 10.41
N LYS A 139 -1.79 10.38 9.83
CA LYS A 139 -1.20 9.27 9.08
C LYS A 139 -0.54 9.77 7.80
N ARG A 140 -1.26 10.56 7.01
CA ARG A 140 -0.74 11.17 5.77
C ARG A 140 0.48 12.04 6.05
N ALA A 141 0.46 12.85 7.10
CA ALA A 141 1.60 13.69 7.49
C ALA A 141 2.84 12.86 7.84
N ALA A 142 2.67 11.72 8.52
CA ALA A 142 3.77 10.82 8.83
C ALA A 142 4.32 10.09 7.60
N LEU A 143 3.43 9.65 6.71
CA LEU A 143 3.82 9.09 5.42
C LEU A 143 4.64 10.13 4.61
N ARG A 144 4.15 11.37 4.52
CA ARG A 144 4.87 12.49 3.88
C ARG A 144 6.24 12.72 4.47
N ALA A 145 6.35 12.85 5.79
CA ALA A 145 7.64 13.07 6.44
C ALA A 145 8.66 11.95 6.13
N ARG A 146 8.21 10.69 6.05
CA ARG A 146 9.08 9.57 5.63
C ARG A 146 9.48 9.71 4.17
N LEU A 147 8.54 9.99 3.27
CA LEU A 147 8.80 10.03 1.84
C LEU A 147 9.62 11.24 1.41
N GLU A 148 9.46 12.40 2.04
CA GLU A 148 10.30 13.58 1.79
C GLU A 148 11.78 13.31 2.12
N SER A 149 12.04 12.47 3.12
CA SER A 149 13.42 12.12 3.52
C SER A 149 14.03 10.97 2.71
N THR A 150 13.21 10.09 2.13
CA THR A 150 13.69 8.85 1.50
C THR A 150 13.45 8.78 0.00
N GLY A 151 12.42 9.44 -0.52
CA GLY A 151 12.01 9.39 -1.93
C GLY A 151 11.55 7.99 -2.39
N GLN A 152 11.32 7.06 -1.47
CA GLN A 152 11.14 5.65 -1.82
C GLN A 152 9.74 5.35 -2.36
N PRO A 153 9.58 4.41 -3.32
CA PRO A 153 8.27 3.92 -3.73
C PRO A 153 7.47 3.40 -2.54
N TRP A 154 6.15 3.50 -2.60
CA TRP A 154 5.34 3.19 -1.42
C TRP A 154 3.98 2.58 -1.72
N ILE A 155 3.50 1.81 -0.76
CA ILE A 155 2.18 1.21 -0.72
C ILE A 155 1.53 1.67 0.59
N TRP A 156 0.33 2.24 0.53
CA TRP A 156 -0.44 2.59 1.72
C TRP A 156 -1.75 1.80 1.74
N VAL A 157 -2.00 1.12 2.85
CA VAL A 157 -3.21 0.32 3.07
C VAL A 157 -3.90 0.84 4.33
N ASP A 158 -5.09 1.40 4.14
CA ASP A 158 -5.88 2.06 5.19
C ASP A 158 -7.35 2.08 4.77
N ASP A 159 -8.24 1.62 5.63
CA ASP A 159 -9.68 1.55 5.35
C ASP A 159 -10.37 2.93 5.47
N GLU A 160 -9.87 3.79 6.35
CA GLU A 160 -10.53 5.07 6.68
C GLU A 160 -9.77 6.28 6.11
N GLU A 161 -8.45 6.36 6.31
CA GLU A 161 -7.73 7.62 6.19
C GLU A 161 -7.43 7.99 4.72
N ILE A 162 -7.38 6.99 3.83
CA ILE A 162 -7.32 7.21 2.38
C ILE A 162 -8.65 7.80 1.88
N ALA A 163 -9.78 7.23 2.34
CA ALA A 163 -11.12 7.69 1.98
C ALA A 163 -11.35 9.14 2.44
N ILE A 164 -11.03 9.43 3.71
CA ILE A 164 -11.10 10.78 4.29
C ILE A 164 -10.18 11.72 3.50
N GLY A 165 -8.94 11.30 3.25
CA GLY A 165 -7.96 12.07 2.50
C GLY A 165 -8.51 12.55 1.16
N ARG A 166 -9.13 11.65 0.37
CA ARG A 166 -9.70 11.95 -0.96
C ARG A 166 -10.82 13.00 -0.95
N THR A 167 -11.47 13.24 0.18
CA THR A 167 -12.46 14.32 0.31
C THR A 167 -11.81 15.71 0.41
N SER A 168 -10.50 15.77 0.67
CA SER A 168 -9.75 17.03 0.79
C SER A 168 -9.40 17.59 -0.60
N LEU A 169 -9.66 18.88 -0.81
CA LEU A 169 -9.45 19.56 -2.10
C LEU A 169 -8.03 19.45 -2.66
N ASN A 170 -7.03 19.31 -1.79
CA ASN A 170 -5.61 19.28 -2.13
C ASN A 170 -4.99 17.88 -1.95
N PHE A 171 -5.79 16.82 -1.88
CA PHE A 171 -5.26 15.47 -1.68
C PHE A 171 -4.27 15.11 -2.79
N SER A 172 -4.68 15.20 -4.05
CA SER A 172 -3.84 14.84 -5.20
C SER A 172 -2.65 15.78 -5.45
N ASP A 173 -2.61 16.94 -4.81
CA ASP A 173 -1.53 17.93 -4.95
C ASP A 173 -0.34 17.65 -4.02
N ASP A 174 -0.46 16.64 -3.15
CA ASP A 174 0.62 16.27 -2.23
C ASP A 174 1.83 15.71 -3.00
N PRO A 175 3.04 16.26 -2.82
CA PRO A 175 4.23 15.83 -3.55
C PRO A 175 4.56 14.34 -3.41
N ILE A 176 4.07 13.66 -2.37
CA ILE A 176 4.26 12.21 -2.19
C ILE A 176 3.69 11.39 -3.35
N PHE A 177 2.68 11.92 -4.06
CA PHE A 177 2.05 11.25 -5.20
C PHE A 177 2.88 11.34 -6.49
N ALA A 178 3.94 12.17 -6.52
CA ALA A 178 4.92 12.16 -7.61
C ALA A 178 5.85 10.94 -7.56
N VAL A 179 5.96 10.29 -6.40
CA VAL A 179 6.71 9.05 -6.22
C VAL A 179 5.81 7.87 -6.63
N PRO A 180 6.35 6.82 -7.30
CA PRO A 180 5.56 5.64 -7.64
C PRO A 180 4.87 5.06 -6.40
N HIS A 181 3.55 4.90 -6.48
CA HIS A 181 2.76 4.52 -5.33
C HIS A 181 1.57 3.62 -5.68
N LEU A 182 1.08 2.92 -4.66
CA LEU A 182 -0.14 2.14 -4.68
C LEU A 182 -0.92 2.38 -3.39
N MET A 183 -2.25 2.49 -3.50
CA MET A 183 -3.12 2.70 -2.35
C MET A 183 -4.25 1.69 -2.34
N PHE A 184 -4.53 1.13 -1.17
CA PHE A 184 -5.66 0.22 -0.94
C PHE A 184 -6.55 0.77 0.15
N GLU A 185 -7.83 0.85 -0.17
CA GLU A 185 -8.92 1.29 0.72
C GLU A 185 -9.86 0.08 0.92
N PRO A 186 -9.45 -0.93 1.70
CA PRO A 186 -10.27 -2.12 1.90
C PRO A 186 -11.57 -1.76 2.61
N ALA A 187 -12.64 -2.48 2.29
CA ALA A 187 -13.86 -2.37 3.08
C ALA A 187 -13.60 -2.90 4.50
N PRO A 188 -13.91 -2.16 5.59
CA PRO A 188 -13.53 -2.54 6.95
C PRO A 188 -14.03 -3.94 7.38
N THR A 189 -15.16 -4.38 6.82
CA THR A 189 -15.78 -5.70 7.10
C THR A 189 -15.15 -6.85 6.32
N VAL A 190 -14.34 -6.55 5.30
CA VAL A 190 -13.65 -7.53 4.44
C VAL A 190 -12.15 -7.54 4.73
N GLY A 191 -11.58 -6.36 4.98
CA GLY A 191 -10.14 -6.19 5.12
C GLY A 191 -9.40 -6.33 3.80
N LEU A 192 -8.08 -6.43 3.90
CA LEU A 192 -7.19 -6.71 2.79
C LEU A 192 -7.44 -8.14 2.29
N THR A 193 -7.38 -8.34 0.96
CA THR A 193 -7.57 -9.65 0.32
C THR A 193 -6.27 -10.19 -0.29
N VAL A 194 -6.26 -11.48 -0.65
CA VAL A 194 -5.12 -12.08 -1.36
C VAL A 194 -4.91 -11.44 -2.74
N ASP A 195 -5.98 -10.98 -3.40
CA ASP A 195 -5.89 -10.29 -4.69
C ASP A 195 -5.22 -8.91 -4.56
N ASP A 196 -5.42 -8.24 -3.42
CA ASP A 196 -4.73 -7.00 -3.11
C ASP A 196 -3.23 -7.24 -2.92
N VAL A 197 -2.84 -8.31 -2.20
CA VAL A 197 -1.42 -8.69 -2.07
C VAL A 197 -0.82 -9.03 -3.43
N ALA A 198 -1.56 -9.74 -4.30
CA ALA A 198 -1.10 -10.00 -5.66
C ALA A 198 -0.95 -8.69 -6.49
N ALA A 199 -1.76 -7.67 -6.22
CA ALA A 199 -1.57 -6.35 -6.82
C ALA A 199 -0.32 -5.63 -6.28
N MET A 200 0.01 -5.78 -4.99
CA MET A 200 1.27 -5.29 -4.41
C MET A 200 2.48 -5.95 -5.08
N GLU A 201 2.42 -7.26 -5.33
CA GLU A 201 3.47 -7.99 -6.06
C GLU A 201 3.66 -7.48 -7.48
N ARG A 202 2.56 -7.25 -8.22
CA ARG A 202 2.62 -6.67 -9.57
C ARG A 202 3.25 -5.28 -9.56
N PHE A 203 2.90 -4.46 -8.57
CA PHE A 203 3.50 -3.15 -8.38
C PHE A 203 5.01 -3.27 -8.11
N ALA A 204 5.42 -4.11 -7.17
CA ALA A 204 6.84 -4.33 -6.86
C ALA A 204 7.63 -4.83 -8.09
N ALA A 205 7.08 -5.78 -8.85
CA ALA A 205 7.67 -6.26 -10.09
C ALA A 205 7.84 -5.14 -11.12
N SER A 206 6.84 -4.25 -11.27
CA SER A 206 6.92 -3.12 -12.19
C SER A 206 8.07 -2.14 -11.87
N LEU A 207 8.48 -2.05 -10.60
CA LEU A 207 9.59 -1.21 -10.16
C LEU A 207 10.95 -1.86 -10.44
N CYS A 208 11.07 -3.19 -10.25
CA CYS A 208 12.31 -3.93 -10.55
C CYS A 208 12.70 -3.86 -12.02
N VAL A 209 11.72 -3.88 -12.92
CA VAL A 209 11.91 -3.68 -14.36
C VAL A 209 12.57 -2.33 -14.67
N ASN A 210 12.35 -1.31 -13.83
CA ASN A 210 12.92 0.02 -14.00
C ASN A 210 14.32 0.20 -13.37
N VAL A 211 14.70 -0.63 -12.38
CA VAL A 211 16.00 -0.54 -11.68
C VAL A 211 17.10 -1.34 -12.39
N GLY A 212 16.72 -2.33 -13.21
CA GLY A 212 17.63 -3.19 -13.97
C GLY A 212 18.18 -2.62 -15.28
N LYS A 213 18.05 -1.31 -15.56
CA LYS A 213 18.68 -0.69 -16.73
C LYS A 213 19.81 0.28 -16.35
N PRO A 214 20.97 -0.23 -15.92
CA PRO A 214 22.20 0.53 -16.00
C PRO A 214 22.54 0.71 -17.47
N GLY A 215 22.22 1.86 -18.05
CA GLY A 215 22.59 2.18 -19.42
C GLY A 215 22.16 1.13 -20.44
N LEU A 216 20.90 1.16 -20.87
CA LEU A 216 20.68 0.86 -22.29
C LEU A 216 21.30 2.02 -23.05
N GLY A 217 22.60 1.87 -23.30
CA GLY A 217 23.28 2.65 -24.33
C GLY A 217 22.42 2.60 -25.58
N ASN A 218 22.13 3.77 -26.11
CA ASN A 218 21.68 4.03 -27.46
C ASN A 218 21.25 2.79 -28.26
N GLY A 219 19.95 2.46 -28.23
CA GLY A 219 19.32 1.95 -29.46
C GLY A 219 18.58 0.63 -29.42
N GLU A 220 18.39 -0.06 -28.29
CA GLU A 220 17.49 -1.22 -28.30
C GLU A 220 16.03 -0.79 -28.16
N VAL A 221 15.46 -0.51 -29.33
CA VAL A 221 14.05 -0.29 -29.62
C VAL A 221 13.21 -1.40 -28.96
N CYS A 222 12.23 -1.03 -28.13
CA CYS A 222 11.24 -2.00 -27.67
C CYS A 222 10.45 -2.54 -28.87
N ARG A 223 10.47 -3.88 -29.05
CA ARG A 223 9.81 -4.56 -30.16
C ARG A 223 8.28 -4.39 -30.17
N PHE A 224 7.69 -4.06 -29.02
CA PHE A 224 6.25 -3.90 -28.85
C PHE A 224 5.77 -2.47 -29.09
N GLY A 225 6.65 -1.46 -29.06
CA GLY A 225 6.25 -0.07 -29.21
C GLY A 225 7.27 0.93 -28.70
N ALA A 226 6.91 2.22 -28.77
CA ALA A 226 7.64 3.28 -28.11
C ALA A 226 7.31 3.31 -26.62
N THR A 227 8.35 3.35 -25.80
CA THR A 227 8.28 3.48 -24.34
C THR A 227 7.95 4.91 -23.93
N SER A 228 7.50 5.13 -22.68
CA SER A 228 7.25 6.48 -22.15
C SER A 228 8.47 7.40 -22.28
N THR A 229 9.68 6.87 -22.07
CA THR A 229 10.92 7.63 -22.21
C THR A 229 11.20 8.02 -23.67
N GLU A 230 11.03 7.09 -24.61
CA GLU A 230 11.17 7.39 -26.05
C GLU A 230 10.13 8.43 -26.51
N ILE A 231 8.88 8.30 -26.06
CA ILE A 231 7.81 9.25 -26.37
C ILE A 231 8.14 10.63 -25.81
N GLN A 232 8.59 10.73 -24.57
CA GLN A 232 8.96 12.00 -23.96
C GLN A 232 10.14 12.65 -24.70
N ALA A 233 11.17 11.87 -25.06
CA ALA A 233 12.32 12.36 -25.80
C ALA A 233 11.98 12.80 -27.23
N LEU A 234 11.10 12.05 -27.92
CA LEU A 234 10.69 12.34 -29.29
C LEU A 234 9.74 13.54 -29.40
N LEU A 235 8.83 13.68 -28.42
CA LEU A 235 7.74 14.65 -28.54
C LEU A 235 8.04 15.97 -27.85
N GLY A 236 8.84 16.00 -26.78
CA GLY A 236 9.13 17.22 -26.02
C GLY A 236 7.86 18.00 -25.70
N GLU A 237 7.76 19.23 -26.20
CA GLU A 237 6.61 20.11 -26.01
C GLU A 237 5.29 19.61 -26.63
N ARG A 238 5.34 18.64 -27.56
CA ARG A 238 4.14 18.04 -28.18
C ARG A 238 3.49 16.95 -27.31
N LEU A 239 4.10 16.58 -26.18
CA LEU A 239 3.62 15.51 -25.31
C LEU A 239 2.17 15.72 -24.78
N PRO A 240 1.74 16.93 -24.38
CA PRO A 240 0.35 17.16 -23.96
C PRO A 240 -0.66 16.89 -25.08
N ALA A 241 -0.37 17.33 -26.32
CA ALA A 241 -1.23 17.08 -27.48
C ALA A 241 -1.32 15.58 -27.80
N PHE A 242 -0.20 14.85 -27.66
CA PHE A 242 -0.18 13.41 -27.80
C PHE A 242 -1.02 12.68 -26.74
N HIS A 243 -0.98 13.14 -25.49
CA HIS A 243 -1.82 12.57 -24.43
C HIS A 243 -3.32 12.73 -24.68
N VAL A 244 -3.74 13.85 -25.28
CA VAL A 244 -5.13 14.04 -25.72
C VAL A 244 -5.46 13.11 -26.89
N TRP A 245 -4.58 13.08 -27.90
CA TRP A 245 -4.75 12.26 -29.10
C TRP A 245 -4.85 10.76 -28.79
N ARG A 246 -4.07 10.24 -27.82
CA ARG A 246 -4.03 8.81 -27.51
C ARG A 246 -5.17 8.30 -26.61
N ARG A 247 -6.08 9.15 -26.13
CA ARG A 247 -7.13 8.74 -25.16
C ARG A 247 -8.01 7.60 -25.68
N GLU A 248 -8.11 7.46 -26.99
CA GLU A 248 -8.93 6.46 -27.67
C GLU A 248 -8.13 5.24 -28.14
N LEU A 249 -6.81 5.21 -27.88
CA LEU A 249 -5.95 4.11 -28.33
C LEU A 249 -5.83 3.01 -27.27
N THR A 250 -5.81 1.76 -27.74
CA THR A 250 -5.40 0.61 -26.93
C THR A 250 -3.88 0.60 -26.82
N MET A 251 -3.35 0.76 -25.61
CA MET A 251 -1.90 0.65 -25.37
C MET A 251 -1.47 -0.82 -25.39
N GLY A 252 -0.30 -1.08 -25.96
CA GLY A 252 0.39 -2.36 -25.80
C GLY A 252 1.00 -2.45 -24.41
N VAL A 253 1.25 -3.67 -23.93
CA VAL A 253 2.02 -3.91 -22.70
C VAL A 253 3.24 -4.73 -23.05
N CYS A 254 4.41 -4.15 -22.85
CA CYS A 254 5.69 -4.85 -22.92
C CYS A 254 6.02 -5.42 -21.53
N PRO A 255 6.41 -6.71 -21.41
CA PRO A 255 6.87 -7.28 -20.15
C PRO A 255 8.05 -6.53 -19.52
N GLU A 256 8.89 -5.90 -20.35
CA GLU A 256 10.14 -5.23 -19.94
C GLU A 256 10.02 -3.71 -19.80
N HIS A 257 8.93 -3.10 -20.24
CA HIS A 257 8.80 -1.63 -20.22
C HIS A 257 7.43 -1.13 -19.76
N GLY A 258 6.51 -2.05 -19.43
CA GLY A 258 5.14 -1.71 -19.07
C GLY A 258 4.33 -1.21 -20.27
N PRO A 259 3.46 -0.21 -20.09
CA PRO A 259 2.68 0.37 -21.18
C PRO A 259 3.57 0.95 -22.29
N VAL A 260 3.31 0.55 -23.53
CA VAL A 260 3.98 1.05 -24.73
C VAL A 260 2.95 1.51 -25.76
N VAL A 261 3.33 2.49 -26.58
CA VAL A 261 2.51 2.92 -27.72
C VAL A 261 3.03 2.22 -28.97
N TYR A 262 2.16 1.56 -29.74
CA TYR A 262 2.58 0.94 -30.99
C TYR A 262 3.25 1.98 -31.91
N ARG A 263 4.35 1.60 -32.55
CA ARG A 263 5.12 2.53 -33.39
C ARG A 263 4.30 3.10 -34.53
N SER A 264 3.42 2.31 -35.11
CA SER A 264 2.46 2.76 -36.12
C SER A 264 1.60 3.93 -35.63
N ASP A 265 1.15 3.91 -34.38
CA ASP A 265 0.32 4.98 -33.82
C ASP A 265 1.15 6.24 -33.55
N LEU A 266 2.36 6.06 -33.01
CA LEU A 266 3.29 7.19 -32.83
C LEU A 266 3.64 7.86 -34.17
N GLU A 267 3.91 7.08 -35.21
CA GLU A 267 4.16 7.59 -36.56
C GLU A 267 2.95 8.34 -37.13
N ARG A 268 1.72 7.85 -36.89
CA ARG A 268 0.49 8.55 -37.28
C ARG A 268 0.37 9.91 -36.60
N PHE A 269 0.60 9.97 -35.30
CA PHE A 269 0.59 11.24 -34.56
C PHE A 269 1.65 12.20 -35.09
N LEU A 270 2.87 11.71 -35.31
CA LEU A 270 3.97 12.51 -35.85
C LEU A 270 3.63 13.07 -37.25
N ALA A 271 2.92 12.29 -38.07
CA ALA A 271 2.42 12.68 -39.39
C ALA A 271 1.12 13.53 -39.35
N GLY A 272 0.59 13.89 -38.17
CA GLY A 272 -0.63 14.67 -38.03
C GLY A 272 -1.90 13.95 -38.48
N ARG A 273 -1.89 12.61 -38.48
CA ARG A 273 -3.05 11.80 -38.89
C ARG A 273 -3.98 11.54 -37.70
N PRO A 274 -5.31 11.44 -37.92
CA PRO A 274 -6.25 11.08 -36.87
C PRO A 274 -6.04 9.63 -36.40
N VAL A 275 -6.59 9.28 -35.23
CA VAL A 275 -6.70 7.89 -34.75
C VAL A 275 -7.53 7.08 -35.76
N LEU A 276 -7.19 5.81 -35.98
CA LEU A 276 -8.09 4.90 -36.70
C LEU A 276 -9.07 4.32 -35.69
N ASP A 277 -10.35 4.37 -36.05
CA ASP A 277 -11.37 3.55 -35.41
C ASP A 277 -11.11 2.05 -35.64
#